data_AF-A0A846PG55-F1
#
_entry.id   AF-A0A846PG55-F1
#
_cell.length_a   1.000
_cell.length_b   1.000
_cell.length_c   1.000
_cell.angle_alpha   90.00
_cell.angle_beta   90.00
_cell.angle_gamma   90.00
#
_symmetry.space_group_name_H-M   'P 1'
#
loop_
_entity.id
_entity.type
_entity.pdbx_description
1 polymer ?
#
loop_
_entity_poly.entity_id
_entity_poly.type
_entity_poly.pdbx_seq_one_letter_code
_entity_poly.pdbx_strand_id
1 'polypeptide(L)'
;MHFKASVLVILFLSVVTFSLFPVEADSDVIRVPRDYLSIQEAVDAASPGDTIVVSRGYYAEGRINVTKPLTLIADGKVTVDGLQRRMGVFHVTSSKVTIKDSR
;
A
#
# COMPACT_ATOMS: atom_id res chain seq x y z
N MET A 1 14.38 22.36 -49.48
CA MET A 1 13.38 22.23 -48.40
C MET A 1 13.50 20.81 -47.82
N HIS A 2 14.48 20.50 -46.97
CA HIS A 2 14.49 20.59 -45.48
C HIS A 2 13.30 19.92 -44.77
N PHE A 3 13.26 18.57 -44.77
CA PHE A 3 12.28 17.77 -44.00
C PHE A 3 12.95 16.63 -43.21
N LYS A 4 13.99 16.89 -42.42
CA LYS A 4 14.66 15.82 -41.64
C LYS A 4 14.95 16.12 -40.16
N ALA A 5 14.74 17.35 -39.68
CA ALA A 5 14.99 17.69 -38.27
C ALA A 5 13.71 17.74 -37.41
N SER A 6 12.55 18.04 -38.00
CA SER A 6 11.32 18.36 -37.23
C SER A 6 10.67 17.14 -36.55
N VAL A 7 10.69 15.97 -37.18
CA VAL A 7 10.09 14.73 -36.63
C VAL A 7 10.96 14.11 -35.53
N LEU A 8 12.29 14.21 -35.63
CA LEU A 8 13.23 13.69 -34.63
C LEU A 8 13.19 14.51 -33.33
N VAL A 9 13.01 15.84 -33.43
CA VAL A 9 12.86 16.74 -32.28
C VAL A 9 11.55 16.49 -31.54
N ILE A 10 10.43 16.24 -32.24
CA ILE A 10 9.13 15.94 -31.60
C ILE A 10 9.16 14.60 -30.88
N LEU A 11 9.82 13.57 -31.44
CA LEU A 11 9.97 12.27 -30.79
C LEU A 11 10.83 12.39 -29.50
N PHE A 12 11.92 13.16 -29.56
CA PHE A 12 12.77 13.44 -28.40
C PHE A 12 12.06 14.31 -27.34
N LEU A 13 11.27 15.31 -27.77
CA LEU A 13 10.45 16.13 -26.86
C LEU A 13 9.40 15.28 -26.13
N SER A 14 8.75 14.34 -26.83
CA SER A 14 7.69 13.51 -26.24
C SER A 14 8.17 12.57 -25.13
N VAL A 15 9.37 11.97 -25.29
CA VAL A 15 10.00 11.08 -24.29
C VAL A 15 10.48 11.87 -23.08
N VAL A 16 10.94 13.12 -23.28
CA VAL A 16 11.32 14.03 -22.19
C VAL A 16 10.10 14.50 -21.41
N THR A 17 8.96 14.77 -22.06
CA THR A 17 7.74 15.19 -21.36
C THR A 17 7.09 14.09 -20.51
N PHE A 18 7.20 12.81 -20.90
CA PHE A 18 6.63 11.70 -20.12
C PHE A 18 7.37 11.47 -18.79
N SER A 19 8.62 11.95 -18.68
CA SER A 19 9.48 11.78 -17.50
C SER A 19 9.47 12.96 -16.52
N LEU A 20 8.71 14.03 -16.81
CA LEU A 20 8.67 15.26 -15.99
C LEU A 20 7.42 15.40 -15.11
N PHE A 21 6.47 14.48 -15.22
CA PHE A 21 5.32 14.44 -14.33
C PHE A 21 5.58 13.40 -13.25
N PRO A 22 5.80 13.79 -11.98
CA PRO A 22 5.72 12.81 -10.91
C PRO A 22 4.34 12.17 -10.97
N VAL A 23 4.29 10.84 -11.11
CA VAL A 23 3.07 10.11 -10.77
C VAL A 23 2.87 10.33 -9.29
N GLU A 24 1.95 11.22 -8.93
CA GLU A 24 1.42 11.29 -7.58
C GLU A 24 0.71 9.95 -7.34
N ALA A 25 1.34 9.13 -6.48
CA ALA A 25 0.73 7.90 -6.03
C ALA A 25 -0.51 8.28 -5.21
N ASP A 26 -1.67 8.14 -5.83
CA ASP A 26 -2.94 8.22 -5.12
C ASP A 26 -3.02 7.01 -4.18
N SER A 27 -3.19 7.26 -2.88
CA SER A 27 -3.30 6.19 -1.89
C SER A 27 -4.74 5.71 -1.84
N ASP A 28 -4.98 4.42 -2.03
CA ASP A 28 -6.33 3.85 -1.95
C ASP A 28 -6.68 3.41 -0.52
N VAL A 29 -7.97 3.23 -0.25
CA VAL A 29 -8.50 2.73 1.02
C VAL A 29 -9.01 1.30 0.85
N ILE A 30 -8.29 0.34 1.43
CA ILE A 30 -8.65 -1.07 1.48
C ILE A 30 -9.34 -1.39 2.81
N ARG A 31 -10.46 -2.10 2.80
CA ARG A 31 -11.26 -2.38 4.00
C ARG A 31 -11.26 -3.87 4.33
N VAL A 32 -10.92 -4.20 5.56
CA VAL A 32 -11.06 -5.55 6.11
C VAL A 32 -12.27 -5.57 7.06
N PRO A 33 -13.22 -6.52 6.94
CA PRO A 33 -13.20 -7.68 6.04
C PRO A 33 -13.91 -7.47 4.68
N ARG A 34 -14.22 -6.23 4.28
CA ARG A 34 -15.09 -5.96 3.12
C ARG A 34 -14.46 -6.35 1.79
N ASP A 35 -13.23 -5.89 1.55
CA ASP A 35 -12.51 -6.06 0.28
C ASP A 35 -11.62 -7.30 0.35
N TYR A 36 -11.03 -7.57 1.52
CA TYR A 36 -10.29 -8.80 1.85
C TYR A 36 -10.72 -9.31 3.21
N LEU A 37 -10.83 -10.63 3.37
CA LEU A 37 -11.25 -11.24 4.63
C LEU A 37 -10.14 -11.24 5.68
N SER A 38 -8.89 -11.34 5.25
CA SER A 38 -7.71 -11.31 6.11
C SER A 38 -6.94 -9.99 6.03
N ILE A 39 -6.24 -9.67 7.10
CA ILE A 39 -5.35 -8.51 7.17
C ILE A 39 -4.12 -8.74 6.30
N GLN A 40 -3.56 -9.96 6.28
CA GLN A 40 -2.40 -10.25 5.43
C GLN A 40 -2.71 -10.11 3.93
N GLU A 41 -3.87 -10.59 3.45
CA GLU A 41 -4.24 -10.42 2.04
C GLU A 41 -4.39 -8.94 1.67
N ALA A 42 -4.97 -8.12 2.56
CA ALA A 42 -5.04 -6.67 2.34
C ALA A 42 -3.65 -6.02 2.28
N VAL A 43 -2.71 -6.45 3.14
CA VAL A 43 -1.31 -5.97 3.11
C VAL A 43 -0.60 -6.39 1.81
N ASP A 44 -0.85 -7.61 1.34
CA ASP A 44 -0.26 -8.13 0.12
C ASP A 44 -0.80 -7.38 -1.11
N ALA A 45 -2.11 -7.12 -1.14
CA ALA A 45 -2.78 -6.40 -2.22
C ALA A 45 -2.51 -4.89 -2.25
N ALA A 46 -2.24 -4.27 -1.09
CA ALA A 46 -1.99 -2.84 -0.99
C ALA A 46 -0.82 -2.39 -1.87
N SER A 47 -0.98 -1.24 -2.52
CA SER A 47 0.11 -0.48 -3.11
C SER A 47 0.86 0.31 -2.03
N PRO A 48 2.13 0.68 -2.25
CA PRO A 48 2.85 1.56 -1.35
C PRO A 48 2.12 2.89 -1.13
N GLY A 49 1.81 3.21 0.13
CA GLY A 49 1.09 4.43 0.52
C GLY A 49 -0.37 4.22 0.90
N ASP A 50 -0.96 3.07 0.56
CA ASP A 50 -2.37 2.79 0.81
C ASP A 50 -2.73 2.76 2.30
N THR A 51 -4.02 2.94 2.58
CA THR A 51 -4.59 2.82 3.91
C THR A 51 -5.48 1.59 4.01
N ILE A 52 -5.14 0.69 4.92
CA ILE A 52 -5.93 -0.47 5.29
C ILE A 52 -6.75 -0.13 6.53
N VAL A 53 -8.08 -0.13 6.41
CA VAL A 53 -9.02 0.06 7.52
C VAL A 53 -9.56 -1.30 7.96
N VAL A 54 -9.19 -1.70 9.17
CA VAL A 54 -9.62 -2.96 9.77
C VAL A 54 -10.80 -2.70 10.69
N SER A 55 -11.98 -3.18 10.30
CA SER A 55 -13.19 -3.05 11.11
C SER A 55 -13.09 -3.90 12.38
N ARG A 56 -13.76 -3.47 13.45
CA ARG A 56 -13.91 -4.24 14.71
C ARG A 56 -14.09 -5.74 14.47
N GLY A 57 -13.40 -6.57 15.25
CA GLY A 57 -13.44 -8.02 15.08
C GLY A 57 -12.27 -8.75 15.72
N TYR A 58 -12.33 -10.07 15.67
CA TYR A 58 -11.23 -10.97 16.03
C TYR A 58 -10.69 -11.61 14.76
N TYR A 59 -9.40 -11.44 14.51
CA TYR A 59 -8.71 -11.92 13.33
C TYR A 59 -7.62 -12.91 13.79
N ALA A 60 -7.86 -14.19 13.54
CA ALA A 60 -6.88 -15.27 13.74
C ALA A 60 -5.89 -15.25 12.56
N GLU A 61 -4.96 -14.33 12.63
CA GLU A 61 -3.94 -14.12 11.59
C GLU A 61 -2.69 -14.92 11.95
N GLY A 62 -1.93 -15.36 10.95
CA GLY A 62 -0.58 -15.81 11.24
C GLY A 62 0.32 -14.63 11.61
N ARG A 63 1.54 -14.66 11.07
CA ARG A 63 2.41 -13.48 11.11
C ARG A 63 2.01 -12.51 10.00
N ILE A 64 1.75 -11.25 10.36
CA ILE A 64 1.49 -10.17 9.39
C ILE A 64 2.82 -9.53 8.97
N ASN A 65 3.19 -9.68 7.70
CA ASN A 65 4.42 -9.15 7.12
C ASN A 65 4.16 -7.84 6.39
N VAL A 66 4.65 -6.72 6.93
CA VAL A 66 4.53 -5.39 6.32
C VAL A 66 5.86 -4.96 5.74
N THR A 67 6.01 -5.19 4.44
CA THR A 67 7.26 -5.00 3.68
C THR A 67 7.27 -3.74 2.81
N LYS A 68 6.14 -3.03 2.74
CA LYS A 68 5.94 -1.80 1.97
C LYS A 68 5.36 -0.67 2.85
N PRO A 69 5.56 0.62 2.50
CA PRO A 69 4.92 1.73 3.18
C PRO A 69 3.41 1.61 3.08
N LEU A 70 2.70 1.70 4.21
CA LEU A 70 1.23 1.73 4.27
C LEU A 70 0.77 2.23 5.64
N THR A 71 -0.52 2.56 5.73
CA THR A 71 -1.19 2.87 7.00
C THR A 71 -2.20 1.77 7.32
N LEU A 72 -2.13 1.20 8.53
CA LEU A 72 -3.11 0.25 9.03
C LEU A 72 -3.85 0.86 10.22
N ILE A 73 -5.17 1.01 10.08
CA ILE A 73 -6.05 1.66 11.04
C ILE A 73 -7.05 0.65 11.59
N ALA A 74 -7.11 0.51 12.91
CA ALA A 74 -8.21 -0.18 13.57
C ALA A 74 -9.42 0.75 13.69
N ASP A 75 -10.54 0.40 13.06
CA ASP A 75 -11.84 1.06 13.22
C ASP A 75 -12.67 0.31 14.28
N GLY A 76 -12.47 0.69 15.53
CA GLY A 76 -13.07 0.07 16.70
C GLY A 76 -12.20 -1.03 17.32
N LYS A 77 -12.82 -1.89 18.16
CA LYS A 77 -12.08 -2.94 18.89
C LYS A 77 -11.67 -4.06 17.94
N VAL A 78 -10.42 -4.03 17.51
CA VAL A 78 -9.77 -5.08 16.70
C VAL A 78 -8.86 -5.90 17.61
N THR A 79 -8.97 -7.22 17.53
CA THR A 79 -8.04 -8.17 18.14
C THR A 79 -7.40 -8.98 17.03
N VAL A 80 -6.08 -8.92 16.94
CA VAL A 80 -5.30 -9.75 16.01
C VAL A 80 -4.56 -10.79 16.83
N ASP A 81 -4.88 -12.05 16.61
CA ASP A 81 -4.21 -13.18 17.24
C ASP A 81 -3.26 -13.79 16.22
N GLY A 82 -1.95 -13.69 16.48
CA GLY A 82 -0.89 -14.16 15.59
C GLY A 82 -0.70 -15.68 15.53
N LEU A 83 -1.52 -16.45 16.28
CA LEU A 83 -1.53 -17.92 16.41
C LEU A 83 -0.23 -18.58 16.91
N GLN A 84 0.89 -17.87 16.89
CA GLN A 84 2.23 -18.37 17.15
C GLN A 84 2.78 -17.79 18.45
N ARG A 85 2.88 -18.61 19.50
CA ARG A 85 3.26 -18.17 20.87
C ARG A 85 4.69 -17.64 21.01
N ARG A 86 5.53 -17.76 19.97
CA ARG A 86 6.95 -17.39 19.99
C ARG A 86 7.30 -16.22 19.08
N MET A 87 6.34 -15.68 18.33
CA MET A 87 6.57 -14.62 17.35
C MET A 87 5.58 -13.48 17.55
N GLY A 88 6.04 -12.25 17.33
CA GLY A 88 5.16 -11.09 17.30
C GLY A 88 4.19 -11.18 16.12
N VAL A 89 2.97 -10.66 16.31
CA VAL A 89 1.92 -10.63 15.28
C VAL A 89 2.39 -9.86 14.05
N PHE A 90 2.96 -8.68 14.25
CA PHE A 90 3.46 -7.83 13.17
C PHE A 90 4.96 -7.98 12.98
N HIS A 91 5.38 -8.13 11.73
CA HIS A 91 6.76 -8.04 11.28
C HIS A 91 6.89 -6.93 10.26
N VAL A 92 7.44 -5.80 10.71
CA VAL A 92 7.56 -4.60 9.90
C VAL A 92 9.01 -4.44 9.49
N THR A 93 9.27 -4.50 8.19
CA THR A 93 10.62 -4.32 7.61
C THR A 93 10.70 -3.13 6.66
N SER A 94 9.59 -2.45 6.42
CA SER A 94 9.53 -1.23 5.62
C SER A 94 9.64 0.04 6.47
N SER A 95 10.11 1.10 5.84
CA SER A 95 10.00 2.46 6.38
C SER A 95 8.60 3.03 6.12
N LYS A 96 8.20 4.06 6.88
CA LYS A 96 6.92 4.78 6.70
C LYS A 96 5.68 3.88 6.83
N VAL A 97 5.70 2.97 7.80
CA VAL A 97 4.54 2.17 8.19
C VAL A 97 3.90 2.82 9.41
N THR A 98 2.59 3.03 9.34
CA THR A 98 1.80 3.49 10.49
C THR A 98 0.83 2.40 10.88
N ILE A 99 0.82 2.01 12.16
CA ILE A 99 -0.18 1.11 12.74
C ILE A 99 -0.79 1.84 13.93
N LYS A 100 -2.10 2.10 13.88
CA LYS A 100 -2.78 2.90 14.92
C LYS A 100 -4.24 2.51 15.10
N ASP A 101 -4.79 2.89 16.25
CA ASP A 101 -6.24 3.00 16.38
C ASP A 101 -6.74 4.26 15.63
N SER A 102 -8.02 4.26 15.29
CA SER A 102 -8.76 5.38 14.72
C SER A 102 -8.91 6.59 15.66
N ARG A 103 -8.62 6.43 16.95
CA ARG A 103 -8.83 7.42 18.02
C ARG A 103 -7.54 8.08 18.49
#